data_AF-A0A212PD10-F1
#
_entry.id   AF-A0A212PD10-F1
#
_cell.length_a   1.000
_cell.length_b   1.000
_cell.length_c   1.000
_cell.angle_alpha   90.00
_cell.angle_beta   90.00
_cell.angle_gamma   90.00
#
_symmetry.space_group_name_H-M   'P 1'
#
loop_
_entity.id
_entity.type
_entity.pdbx_description
1 polymer ?
#
loop_
_entity_poly.entity_id
_entity_poly.type
_entity_poly.pdbx_seq_one_letter_code
_entity_poly.pdbx_strand_id
1 'polypeptide(L)'
;MRLRIGTRLKQLRTDRGMTQKELASRISGGIDYTYIGKIEREEQLPSLKILLKISEALQVPVGSFFADAAVPFPMDMRLQRLNRTKTGKSLLNALQQVEDEDLPLLVEIVEVLARHRRHASRAHAALRAAEEQPPYGDPEDTAG
;
A
#
# COMPACT_ATOMS: atom_id res chain seq x y z
N MET A 1 19.16 -7.61 -0.34
CA MET A 1 18.48 -6.51 -1.05
C MET A 1 19.45 -5.34 -1.14
N ARG A 2 19.79 -4.85 -2.34
CA ARG A 2 20.78 -3.78 -2.52
C ARG A 2 20.02 -2.48 -2.80
N LEU A 3 20.00 -1.55 -1.85
CA LEU A 3 19.31 -0.26 -1.99
C LEU A 3 20.03 0.62 -3.02
N ARG A 4 19.39 0.92 -4.15
CA ARG A 4 19.96 1.76 -5.23
C ARG A 4 19.60 3.23 -5.08
N ILE A 5 19.89 3.82 -3.93
CA ILE A 5 19.55 5.21 -3.60
C ILE A 5 20.18 6.19 -4.61
N GLY A 6 21.43 5.95 -5.01
CA GLY A 6 22.12 6.80 -5.99
C GLY A 6 21.43 6.84 -7.35
N THR A 7 21.06 5.66 -7.85
CA THR A 7 20.29 5.53 -9.10
C THR A 7 18.94 6.26 -9.00
N ARG A 8 18.23 6.10 -7.88
CA ARG A 8 16.93 6.74 -7.68
C ARG A 8 17.03 8.25 -7.53
N LEU A 9 18.07 8.74 -6.84
CA LEU A 9 18.38 10.17 -6.75
C LEU A 9 18.59 10.78 -8.14
N LYS A 10 19.42 10.12 -8.97
CA LYS A 10 19.68 10.58 -10.33
C LYS A 10 18.38 10.70 -11.13
N GLN A 11 17.51 9.70 -11.06
CA GLN A 11 16.23 9.71 -11.75
C GLN A 11 15.33 10.86 -11.27
N LEU A 12 15.10 10.98 -9.95
CA LEU A 12 14.28 12.03 -9.38
C LEU A 12 14.77 13.44 -9.74
N ARG A 13 16.09 13.61 -9.84
CA ARG A 13 16.72 14.86 -10.28
C ARG A 13 16.49 15.12 -11.77
N THR A 14 16.73 14.13 -12.63
CA THR A 14 16.58 14.30 -14.09
C THR A 14 15.13 14.47 -14.51
N ASP A 15 14.17 13.84 -13.84
CA ASP A 15 12.74 13.99 -14.08
C ASP A 15 12.26 15.45 -13.85
N ARG A 16 13.04 16.22 -13.09
CA ARG A 16 12.81 17.65 -12.82
C ARG A 16 13.67 18.58 -13.67
N GLY A 17 14.39 18.05 -14.65
CA GLY A 17 15.27 18.82 -15.52
C GLY A 17 16.45 19.49 -14.79
N MET A 18 16.81 19.04 -13.59
CA MET A 18 17.87 19.67 -12.80
C MET A 18 19.24 19.05 -13.12
N THR A 19 20.27 19.86 -13.20
CA THR A 19 21.69 19.44 -13.14
C THR A 19 22.13 19.14 -11.70
N GLN A 20 23.25 18.45 -11.51
CA GLN A 20 23.82 18.22 -10.17
C GLN A 20 24.14 19.53 -9.44
N LYS A 21 24.60 20.55 -10.18
CA LYS A 21 24.89 21.89 -9.65
C LYS A 21 23.62 22.62 -9.21
N GLU A 22 22.55 22.51 -9.97
CA GLU A 22 21.25 23.11 -9.60
C GLU A 22 20.61 22.41 -8.40
N LEU A 23 20.73 21.09 -8.30
CA LEU A 23 20.27 20.39 -7.09
C LEU A 23 21.08 20.84 -5.86
N ALA A 24 22.41 20.87 -5.99
CA ALA A 24 23.30 21.31 -4.94
C ALA A 24 23.00 22.73 -4.44
N SER A 25 22.68 23.68 -5.35
CA SER A 25 22.35 25.05 -4.98
C SER A 25 20.99 25.21 -4.30
N ARG A 26 20.04 24.30 -4.55
CA ARG A 26 18.72 24.29 -3.88
C ARG A 26 18.76 23.72 -2.47
N ILE A 27 19.83 23.01 -2.09
CA ILE A 27 19.90 22.36 -0.78
C ILE A 27 20.27 23.37 0.31
N SER A 28 19.41 23.47 1.32
CA SER A 28 19.61 24.34 2.48
C SER A 28 20.93 24.03 3.21
N GLY A 29 21.73 25.07 3.45
CA GLY A 29 23.06 24.98 4.08
C GLY A 29 24.19 24.60 3.12
N GLY A 30 23.93 24.49 1.82
CA GLY A 30 24.93 24.28 0.78
C GLY A 30 25.50 22.87 0.77
N ILE A 31 25.57 22.26 -0.41
CA ILE A 31 26.26 20.99 -0.65
C ILE A 31 27.11 21.13 -1.90
N ASP A 32 28.30 20.55 -1.91
CA ASP A 32 29.13 20.47 -3.11
C ASP A 32 28.48 19.55 -4.15
N TYR A 33 28.35 20.00 -5.40
CA TYR A 33 27.74 19.21 -6.49
C TYR A 33 28.49 17.90 -6.78
N THR A 34 29.79 17.83 -6.48
CA THR A 34 30.59 16.60 -6.59
C THR A 34 30.14 15.55 -5.59
N TYR A 35 29.63 15.95 -4.42
CA TYR A 35 29.04 15.03 -3.45
C TYR A 35 27.74 14.43 -3.98
N ILE A 36 26.88 15.22 -4.63
CA ILE A 36 25.70 14.72 -5.36
C ILE A 36 26.14 13.68 -6.40
N GLY A 37 27.18 13.99 -7.19
CA GLY A 37 27.71 13.05 -8.18
C GLY A 37 28.23 11.73 -7.59
N LYS A 38 28.93 11.78 -6.44
CA LYS A 38 29.37 10.58 -5.71
C LYS A 38 28.19 9.74 -5.22
N ILE A 39 27.12 10.38 -4.74
CA ILE A 39 25.90 9.68 -4.34
C ILE A 39 25.27 8.99 -5.55
N GLU A 40 25.11 9.71 -6.67
CA GLU A 40 24.47 9.18 -7.88
C GLU A 40 25.20 7.99 -8.52
N ARG A 41 26.52 7.91 -8.35
CA ARG A 41 27.35 6.78 -8.81
C ARG A 41 27.48 5.65 -7.78
N GLU A 42 26.75 5.73 -6.67
CA GLU A 42 26.83 4.79 -5.55
C GLU A 42 28.23 4.71 -4.89
N GLU A 43 29.07 5.73 -5.08
CA GLU A 43 30.41 5.82 -4.47
C GLU A 43 30.34 6.28 -3.01
N GLN A 44 29.27 6.98 -2.62
CA GLN A 44 29.10 7.48 -1.27
C GLN A 44 27.62 7.44 -0.84
N LEU A 45 27.36 6.88 0.33
CA LEU A 45 26.01 6.87 0.91
C LEU A 45 25.76 8.19 1.68
N PRO A 46 24.64 8.90 1.43
CA PRO A 46 24.29 10.07 2.22
C PRO A 46 23.77 9.68 3.60
N SER A 47 24.00 10.55 4.59
CA SER A 47 23.31 10.41 5.88
C SER A 47 21.81 10.73 5.71
N LEU A 48 20.97 10.27 6.66
CA LEU A 48 19.53 10.58 6.64
C LEU A 48 19.27 12.10 6.61
N LYS A 49 20.06 12.89 7.35
CA LYS A 49 19.97 14.35 7.36
C LYS A 49 20.19 14.95 5.98
N ILE A 50 21.19 14.45 5.25
CA ILE A 50 21.45 14.90 3.88
C ILE A 50 20.34 14.44 2.95
N LEU A 51 19.85 13.20 3.09
CA LEU A 51 18.77 12.67 2.28
C LEU A 51 17.46 13.45 2.45
N LEU A 52 17.14 13.90 3.68
CA LEU A 52 15.99 14.76 3.96
C LEU A 52 16.13 16.11 3.25
N LYS A 53 17.30 16.76 3.34
CA LYS A 53 17.57 18.01 2.63
C LYS A 53 17.44 17.88 1.11
N ILE A 54 17.93 16.76 0.56
CA ILE A 54 17.79 16.46 -0.87
C ILE A 54 16.30 16.24 -1.21
N SER A 55 15.54 15.57 -0.33
CA SER A 55 14.10 15.36 -0.47
C SER A 55 13.32 16.67 -0.53
N GLU A 56 13.68 17.63 0.32
CA GLU A 56 13.11 18.99 0.35
C GLU A 56 13.44 19.75 -0.94
N ALA A 57 14.72 19.74 -1.35
CA ALA A 57 15.18 20.41 -2.58
C ALA A 57 14.52 19.85 -3.86
N LEU A 58 14.23 18.55 -3.87
CA LEU A 58 13.49 17.87 -4.94
C LEU A 58 11.97 17.92 -4.75
N GLN A 59 11.45 18.40 -3.62
CA GLN A 59 10.02 18.36 -3.30
C GLN A 59 9.42 16.95 -3.48
N VAL A 60 10.03 15.96 -2.83
CA VAL A 60 9.53 14.58 -2.78
C VAL A 60 9.53 14.06 -1.35
N PRO A 61 8.63 13.11 -1.01
CA PRO A 61 8.76 12.36 0.22
C PRO A 61 10.10 11.62 0.26
N VAL A 62 10.78 11.60 1.41
CA VAL A 62 12.06 10.87 1.60
C VAL A 62 11.95 9.38 1.26
N GLY A 63 10.76 8.78 1.42
CA GLY A 63 10.48 7.40 1.01
C GLY A 63 10.71 7.15 -0.49
N SER A 64 10.65 8.20 -1.33
CA SER A 64 10.82 8.09 -2.78
C SER A 64 12.19 7.59 -3.21
N PHE A 65 13.23 7.73 -2.37
CA PHE A 65 14.57 7.20 -2.62
C PHE A 65 14.69 5.68 -2.43
N PHE A 66 13.70 5.07 -1.78
CA PHE A 66 13.65 3.63 -1.46
C PHE A 66 12.65 2.88 -2.33
N ALA A 67 11.92 3.58 -3.20
CA ALA A 67 11.05 2.98 -4.19
C ALA A 67 11.91 2.36 -5.31
N ASP A 68 12.34 1.11 -5.12
CA ASP A 68 12.79 0.27 -6.24
C ASP A 68 11.64 0.10 -7.24
N ALA A 69 11.98 -0.04 -8.53
CA ALA A 69 11.10 -0.18 -9.68
C ALA A 69 10.13 -1.40 -9.67
N ALA A 70 9.88 -2.00 -8.51
CA ALA A 70 8.92 -3.10 -8.32
C ALA A 70 8.21 -3.04 -6.97
N VAL A 71 8.17 -1.89 -6.29
CA VAL A 71 7.33 -1.74 -5.11
C VAL A 71 6.49 -0.48 -5.31
N PRO A 72 5.26 -0.59 -5.86
CA PRO A 72 4.24 0.37 -5.50
C PRO A 72 4.29 0.41 -3.97
N PHE A 73 4.41 1.59 -3.34
CA PHE A 73 3.92 1.80 -1.96
C PHE A 73 2.87 0.76 -1.69
N PRO A 74 2.98 -0.19 -0.74
CA PRO A 74 2.13 -1.37 -0.69
C PRO A 74 0.70 -0.92 -0.91
N MET A 75 0.29 -0.98 -2.18
CA MET A 75 -0.94 -0.41 -2.67
C MET A 75 -1.78 -1.56 -2.23
N ASP A 76 -2.43 -1.38 -1.07
CA ASP A 76 -3.09 -2.45 -0.34
C ASP A 76 -3.62 -3.43 -1.38
N MET A 77 -3.08 -4.66 -1.38
CA MET A 77 -3.39 -5.61 -2.46
C MET A 77 -4.91 -5.80 -2.58
N ARG A 78 -5.66 -5.51 -1.51
CA ARG A 78 -7.13 -5.42 -1.53
C ARG A 78 -7.65 -4.30 -2.42
N LEU A 79 -7.11 -3.08 -2.32
CA LEU A 79 -7.47 -1.96 -3.20
C LEU A 79 -7.09 -2.23 -4.66
N GLN A 80 -5.94 -2.87 -4.92
CA GLN A 80 -5.58 -3.30 -6.27
C GLN A 80 -6.58 -4.33 -6.83
N ARG A 81 -6.99 -5.31 -6.01
CA ARG A 81 -8.02 -6.29 -6.40
C ARG A 81 -9.37 -5.62 -6.64
N LEU A 82 -9.75 -4.65 -5.81
CA LEU A 82 -11.00 -3.91 -5.97
C LEU A 82 -11.02 -3.16 -7.32
N ASN A 83 -9.90 -2.51 -7.66
CA ASN A 83 -9.72 -1.78 -8.92
C ASN A 83 -9.71 -2.68 -10.19
N ARG A 84 -9.70 -4.02 -10.07
CA ARG A 84 -9.77 -4.93 -11.24
C ARG A 84 -11.19 -5.19 -11.74
N THR A 85 -12.22 -4.88 -10.95
CA THR A 85 -13.61 -5.14 -11.30
C THR A 85 -14.34 -3.84 -11.68
N LYS A 86 -15.34 -3.92 -12.58
CA LYS A 86 -16.18 -2.76 -12.94
C LYS A 86 -16.85 -2.16 -11.70
N THR A 87 -17.40 -3.02 -10.84
CA THR A 87 -18.05 -2.62 -9.59
C THR A 87 -17.07 -1.97 -8.61
N GLY A 88 -15.89 -2.56 -8.41
CA GLY A 88 -14.90 -2.01 -7.50
C GLY A 88 -14.31 -0.68 -7.98
N LYS A 89 -14.11 -0.51 -9.29
CA LYS A 89 -13.79 0.81 -9.89
C LYS A 89 -14.86 1.86 -9.59
N SER A 90 -16.13 1.48 -9.75
CA SER A 90 -17.25 2.38 -9.50
C SER A 90 -17.32 2.80 -8.03
N LEU A 91 -17.07 1.87 -7.11
CA LEU A 91 -16.98 2.16 -5.67
C LEU A 91 -15.82 3.11 -5.34
N LEU A 92 -14.62 2.85 -5.86
CA LEU A 92 -13.48 3.73 -5.63
C LEU A 92 -13.72 5.15 -6.15
N ASN A 93 -14.36 5.29 -7.31
CA ASN A 93 -14.73 6.59 -7.86
C ASN A 93 -15.78 7.30 -6.99
N ALA A 94 -16.77 6.56 -6.46
CA ALA A 94 -17.78 7.13 -5.57
C ALA A 94 -17.15 7.63 -4.26
N LEU A 95 -16.18 6.89 -3.69
CA LEU A 95 -15.47 7.28 -2.48
C LEU A 95 -14.65 8.58 -2.64
N GLN A 96 -14.29 8.98 -3.87
CA GLN A 96 -13.60 10.26 -4.11
C GLN A 96 -14.50 11.48 -3.96
N GLN A 97 -15.82 11.30 -3.93
CA GLN A 97 -16.81 12.37 -3.82
C GLN A 97 -17.40 12.49 -2.41
N VAL A 98 -16.92 11.68 -1.47
CA VAL A 98 -17.42 11.62 -0.09
C VAL A 98 -16.70 12.69 0.74
N GLU A 99 -17.46 13.46 1.51
CA GLU A 99 -16.93 14.42 2.46
C GLU A 99 -16.56 13.74 3.80
N ASP A 100 -15.63 14.32 4.55
CA ASP A 100 -15.11 13.71 5.79
C ASP A 100 -16.21 13.49 6.84
N GLU A 101 -17.27 14.31 6.83
CA GLU A 101 -18.42 14.21 7.73
C GLU A 101 -19.26 12.93 7.50
N ASP A 102 -19.23 12.37 6.30
CA ASP A 102 -19.97 11.16 5.93
C ASP A 102 -19.19 9.86 6.20
N LEU A 103 -17.88 9.95 6.47
CA LEU A 103 -17.02 8.80 6.70
C LEU A 103 -17.50 7.88 7.84
N PRO A 104 -17.96 8.37 9.00
CA PRO A 104 -18.45 7.50 10.07
C PRO A 104 -19.62 6.61 9.64
N LEU A 105 -20.55 7.15 8.85
CA LEU A 105 -21.70 6.41 8.35
C LEU A 105 -21.26 5.32 7.35
N LEU A 106 -20.34 5.63 6.45
CA LEU A 106 -19.82 4.67 5.48
C LEU A 106 -19.08 3.51 6.15
N VAL A 107 -18.30 3.78 7.20
CA VAL A 107 -17.66 2.74 8.00
C VAL A 107 -18.72 1.83 8.62
N GLU A 108 -19.76 2.39 9.24
CA GLU A 108 -20.84 1.60 9.85
C GLU A 108 -21.54 0.72 8.81
N ILE A 109 -21.86 1.25 7.62
CA ILE A 109 -22.46 0.48 6.53
C ILE A 109 -21.58 -0.72 6.15
N VAL A 110 -20.27 -0.50 5.96
CA VAL A 110 -19.33 -1.56 5.60
C VAL A 110 -19.24 -2.62 6.70
N GLU A 111 -19.21 -2.20 7.97
CA GLU A 111 -19.16 -3.10 9.11
C GLU A 111 -20.44 -3.91 9.27
N VAL A 112 -21.62 -3.30 9.14
CA VAL A 112 -22.93 -3.97 9.13
C VAL A 112 -22.95 -5.04 8.03
N LEU A 113 -22.57 -4.69 6.81
CA LEU A 113 -22.50 -5.64 5.69
C LEU A 113 -21.52 -6.80 5.98
N ALA A 114 -20.39 -6.53 6.63
CA ALA A 114 -19.44 -7.55 7.02
C ALA A 114 -19.97 -8.45 8.15
N ARG A 115 -20.71 -7.90 9.11
CA ARG A 115 -21.41 -8.68 10.15
C ARG A 115 -22.47 -9.59 9.51
N HIS A 116 -23.33 -9.07 8.65
CA HIS A 116 -24.38 -9.84 7.97
C HIS A 116 -23.84 -11.01 7.15
N ARG A 117 -22.77 -10.80 6.36
CA ARG A 117 -22.15 -11.88 5.59
C ARG A 117 -21.60 -12.99 6.48
N ARG A 118 -20.97 -12.64 7.60
CA ARG A 118 -20.45 -13.63 8.57
C ARG A 118 -21.59 -14.44 9.19
N HIS A 119 -22.72 -13.81 9.53
CA HIS A 119 -23.89 -14.51 10.06
C HIS A 119 -24.54 -15.43 9.02
N ALA A 120 -24.77 -14.95 7.80
CA ALA A 120 -25.37 -15.74 6.72
C ALA A 120 -24.50 -16.97 6.34
N SER A 121 -23.18 -16.80 6.25
CA SER A 121 -22.26 -17.92 5.98
C SER A 121 -22.24 -18.95 7.12
N ARG A 122 -22.30 -18.51 8.38
CA ARG A 122 -22.37 -19.42 9.54
C ARG A 122 -23.70 -20.17 9.60
N ALA A 123 -24.81 -19.50 9.30
CA ALA A 123 -26.14 -20.14 9.25
C ALA A 123 -26.20 -21.21 8.16
N HIS A 124 -25.69 -20.92 6.96
CA HIS A 124 -25.61 -21.91 5.88
C HIS A 124 -24.68 -23.09 6.21
N ALA A 125 -23.54 -22.84 6.85
CA ALA A 125 -22.63 -23.91 7.28
C ALA A 125 -23.28 -24.82 8.35
N ALA A 126 -24.03 -24.23 9.29
CA ALA A 126 -24.75 -24.98 10.32
C ALA A 126 -25.90 -25.84 9.73
N LEU A 127 -26.63 -25.32 8.74
CA LEU A 127 -27.66 -26.06 8.00
C LEU A 127 -27.08 -27.28 7.27
N ARG A 128 -25.96 -27.11 6.53
CA ARG A 128 -25.30 -28.24 5.85
C ARG A 128 -24.78 -29.30 6.82
N ALA A 129 -24.22 -28.89 7.95
CA ALA A 129 -23.74 -29.81 8.97
C ALA A 129 -24.88 -30.61 9.63
N ALA A 130 -26.08 -30.03 9.74
CA ALA A 130 -27.26 -30.71 10.25
C ALA A 130 -27.87 -31.69 9.23
N GLU A 131 -27.77 -31.41 7.93
CA GLU A 131 -28.21 -32.31 6.84
C GLU A 131 -27.25 -33.50 6.63
N GLU A 132 -25.97 -33.36 7.01
CA GLU A 132 -24.95 -34.41 6.89
C GLU A 132 -24.86 -35.36 8.10
N GLN A 133 -25.59 -35.09 9.19
CA GLN A 133 -25.75 -36.04 10.28
C GLN A 133 -26.81 -37.08 9.90
N PRO A 134 -26.47 -38.38 9.78
CA PRO A 134 -27.48 -39.41 9.51
C PRO A 134 -28.49 -39.43 10.66
N PRO A 135 -29.79 -39.67 10.38
CA PRO A 135 -30.79 -39.72 11.42
C PRO A 135 -30.38 -40.83 12.39
N TYR A 136 -30.35 -40.47 13.67
CA TYR A 136 -30.07 -41.29 14.83
C TYR A 136 -30.12 -42.80 14.53
N GLY A 137 -28.96 -43.46 14.56
CA GLY A 137 -28.90 -44.91 14.40
C GLY A 137 -29.81 -45.58 15.42
N ASP A 138 -30.74 -46.41 14.95
CA ASP A 138 -31.65 -47.16 15.79
C ASP A 138 -30.86 -47.88 16.90
N PRO A 139 -31.23 -47.72 18.18
CA PRO A 139 -30.56 -48.40 19.27
C PRO A 139 -31.08 -49.84 19.39
N GLU A 140 -30.94 -50.67 18.36
CA GLU A 140 -31.25 -52.10 18.42
C GLU A 140 -30.26 -52.91 17.58
N ASP A 141 -29.16 -53.35 18.20
CA ASP A 141 -28.69 -54.74 18.14
C ASP A 141 -27.35 -54.88 18.90
N THR A 142 -27.45 -54.89 20.23
CA THR A 142 -26.44 -55.57 21.07
C THR A 142 -27.17 -56.52 22.01
N ALA A 143 -27.81 -57.54 21.45
CA ALA A 143 -28.19 -58.76 22.15
C ALA A 143 -28.24 -59.92 21.15
N GLY A 144 -27.22 -60.78 21.18
CA GLY A 144 -27.11 -61.98 20.35
C GLY A 144 -25.75 -62.63 20.47
#